data_AF-A0A374UDR1-F1
#
_entry.id   AF-A0A374UDR1-F1
#
_cell.length_a   1.000
_cell.length_b   1.000
_cell.length_c   1.000
_cell.angle_alpha   90.00
_cell.angle_beta   90.00
_cell.angle_gamma   90.00
#
_symmetry.space_group_name_H-M   'P 1'
#
loop_
_entity.id
_entity.type
_entity.pdbx_description
1 polymer ?
#
loop_
_entity_poly.entity_id
_entity_poly.type
_entity_poly.pdbx_seq_one_letter_code
_entity_poly.pdbx_strand_id
1 'polypeptide(L)'
;MMRNRHLSLFSAICLVSICFTPLIWPTTAFSLSYDYAVEGADGSLVQAGLEAFGTLGGDRLTSDSVNLKASIDFSTYEYTGAAITPEVSVFAVDGSVLVNGINYEVLYSNNVAPGCAAISVNGLGDYSGISAQLSFRIVRSSDNSIALPGSWAYQNGKWWWRYEDGGWPSNCFLTIGGAEYYFDSEGYAATGWRYLSDGWHLFSGSCAHLKGWAASGSHWFYLDETSGLMKTGWVLVNHNWYYLDLSGAMQTGWLFLDNTWYWLEPSGLMATGFKLVNGALYHFSQSGSMSTGWFVDDGTWYCANATGAIRAGWFYYGSNWYWLDPNNNGAMLLGFQTVNGSIYYLDPDSGGALECNAWIFSQDGSAYYACGSGAIVLTGVKDSVGAIKLNDAEGKPMVGWYWSSAAQTWFYTDSDGVLQHGWQLIGERWYHLDNESGVMNTGWFRDADRLWYYLMSSGQMATGWNSIDNGEYFFNAAGAWVEPERSAHTSSQSQIVGRCYNVPSPGVGLCSEWVSEVFYPVLGSYPNGDACDMFWNWCHSRDISQLKVGMIVAVPTHTHTNAGARWGHIAIYVGNGMVMDNIGYIRTTSLAWWLNYYHTTATPQWGWVLNTPLE
;
A
#
# COMPACT_ATOMS: atom_id res chain seq x y z
N MET A 1 -21.37 -26.67 25.17
CA MET A 1 -20.63 -27.13 26.36
C MET A 1 -19.50 -26.17 26.63
N MET A 2 -19.52 -25.54 27.81
CA MET A 2 -18.48 -24.66 28.33
C MET A 2 -17.17 -25.43 28.55
N ARG A 3 -16.01 -24.78 28.35
CA ARG A 3 -14.93 -24.76 29.35
C ARG A 3 -13.89 -23.66 29.06
N ASN A 4 -14.06 -22.57 29.77
CA ASN A 4 -13.00 -21.68 30.22
C ASN A 4 -11.96 -22.44 31.05
N ARG A 5 -10.69 -22.02 30.97
CA ARG A 5 -9.80 -21.89 32.13
C ARG A 5 -8.89 -20.67 31.99
N HIS A 6 -9.23 -19.64 32.76
CA HIS A 6 -8.33 -18.62 33.28
C HIS A 6 -7.50 -19.18 34.45
N LEU A 7 -6.28 -18.65 34.62
CA LEU A 7 -5.53 -18.41 35.88
C LEU A 7 -4.23 -17.71 35.43
N SER A 8 -4.09 -16.38 35.44
CA SER A 8 -3.92 -15.42 36.55
C SER A 8 -2.70 -15.69 37.44
N LEU A 9 -1.73 -14.78 37.39
CA LEU A 9 -0.88 -14.39 38.53
C LEU A 9 -0.65 -12.88 38.47
N PHE A 10 -1.07 -12.23 39.54
CA PHE A 10 -1.05 -10.78 39.79
C PHE A 10 0.03 -10.47 40.85
N SER A 11 0.45 -9.20 40.87
CA SER A 11 1.18 -8.46 41.93
C SER A 11 2.71 -8.66 41.98
N ALA A 12 3.56 -7.62 42.16
CA ALA A 12 3.34 -6.30 42.75
C ALA A 12 4.37 -5.23 42.27
N ILE A 13 3.85 -4.01 42.04
CA ILE A 13 4.25 -2.70 42.61
C ILE A 13 5.74 -2.30 42.62
N CYS A 14 6.08 -1.25 41.85
CA CYS A 14 6.84 -0.10 42.35
C CYS A 14 6.61 1.12 41.42
N LEU A 15 5.64 1.95 41.80
CA LEU A 15 5.43 3.31 41.29
C LEU A 15 6.34 4.25 42.07
N VAL A 16 7.21 4.99 41.39
CA VAL A 16 7.80 6.22 41.92
C VAL A 16 7.36 7.36 41.02
N SER A 17 6.23 7.96 41.38
CA SER A 17 5.87 9.31 40.94
C SER A 17 6.61 10.30 41.84
N ILE A 18 7.45 11.14 41.26
CA ILE A 18 7.92 12.36 41.94
C ILE A 18 6.97 13.48 41.52
N CYS A 19 6.11 13.85 42.46
CA CYS A 19 5.38 15.11 42.47
C CYS A 19 6.37 16.24 42.75
N PHE A 20 6.39 17.28 41.92
CA PHE A 20 6.67 18.63 42.41
C PHE A 20 5.52 19.56 42.01
N THR A 21 5.04 20.24 43.04
CA THR A 21 3.90 21.15 43.11
C THR A 21 4.02 22.34 42.15
N PRO A 22 2.91 22.81 41.54
CA PRO A 22 2.88 24.11 40.90
C PRO A 22 2.64 25.17 41.98
N LEU A 23 3.60 26.08 42.18
CA LEU A 23 3.31 27.35 42.84
C LEU A 23 2.78 28.32 41.78
N ILE A 24 1.63 28.91 42.09
CA ILE A 24 0.87 29.78 41.21
C ILE A 24 0.94 31.22 41.75
N TRP A 25 0.94 32.17 40.80
CA TRP A 25 0.55 33.60 40.83
C TRP A 25 1.57 34.64 41.34
N PRO A 26 1.49 35.93 40.90
CA PRO A 26 0.83 36.49 39.71
C PRO A 26 1.73 37.43 38.88
N THR A 27 1.23 37.73 37.68
CA THR A 27 1.52 38.93 36.90
C THR A 27 1.31 40.22 37.71
N THR A 28 2.29 41.13 37.73
CA THR A 28 2.05 42.59 37.82
C THR A 28 3.10 43.37 37.04
N ALA A 29 2.59 44.31 36.27
CA ALA A 29 3.29 45.26 35.42
C ALA A 29 3.93 46.42 36.19
N PHE A 30 4.86 47.12 35.53
CA PHE A 30 5.24 48.54 35.66
C PHE A 30 5.58 49.10 37.07
N SER A 31 6.84 49.56 37.23
CA SER A 31 7.20 51.00 37.29
C SER A 31 8.61 51.17 37.86
N LEU A 32 9.41 52.01 37.18
CA LEU A 32 10.64 52.58 37.71
C LEU A 32 10.26 53.86 38.47
N SER A 33 10.73 54.01 39.71
CA SER A 33 10.76 55.30 40.39
C SER A 33 12.06 55.45 41.21
N TYR A 34 12.90 56.35 40.69
CA TYR A 34 13.62 57.44 41.37
C TYR A 34 14.61 57.17 42.52
N ASP A 35 15.83 57.65 42.24
CA ASP A 35 16.73 58.51 43.01
C ASP A 35 17.16 58.16 44.45
N TYR A 36 18.49 58.22 44.63
CA TYR A 36 19.07 58.98 45.74
C TYR A 36 20.24 59.84 45.24
N ALA A 37 20.09 61.13 45.50
CA ALA A 37 21.05 62.20 45.30
C ALA A 37 22.10 62.25 46.41
N VAL A 38 23.24 62.91 46.12
CA VAL A 38 24.07 63.60 47.12
C VAL A 38 24.45 64.99 46.60
N GLU A 39 24.04 66.01 47.36
CA GLU A 39 24.39 67.44 47.32
C GLU A 39 25.89 67.68 47.63
N GLY A 40 26.56 68.82 47.40
CA GLY A 40 26.24 70.19 46.96
C GLY A 40 27.57 70.80 46.42
N ALA A 41 27.76 72.08 46.10
CA ALA A 41 27.09 73.33 46.41
C ALA A 41 27.37 74.32 45.25
N ASP A 42 26.88 75.56 45.41
CA ASP A 42 26.91 76.72 44.49
C ASP A 42 28.16 76.89 43.58
N GLY A 43 28.13 77.58 42.45
CA GLY A 43 27.10 78.34 41.75
C GLY A 43 27.77 79.03 40.53
N SER A 44 26.98 79.26 39.46
CA SER A 44 27.35 80.00 38.23
C SER A 44 28.25 79.20 37.24
N LEU A 45 28.00 79.07 35.92
CA LEU A 45 27.11 79.73 34.96
C LEU A 45 26.99 78.87 33.68
N VAL A 46 25.77 78.85 33.12
CA VAL A 46 25.39 78.64 31.69
C VAL A 46 25.55 77.24 31.07
N GLN A 47 24.43 76.50 31.04
CA GLN A 47 24.12 75.63 29.90
C GLN A 47 22.66 75.84 29.50
N ALA A 48 22.48 76.68 28.48
CA ALA A 48 21.19 76.96 27.88
C ALA A 48 20.79 75.81 26.95
N GLY A 49 19.55 75.33 27.14
CA GLY A 49 18.67 74.83 26.07
C GLY A 49 19.05 73.52 25.40
N LEU A 50 18.60 72.39 25.96
CA LEU A 50 18.12 71.29 25.12
C LEU A 50 16.77 71.73 24.53
N GLU A 51 16.75 72.03 23.24
CA GLU A 51 15.51 71.99 22.46
C GLU A 51 15.40 70.63 21.78
N ALA A 52 14.25 70.00 21.96
CA ALA A 52 13.79 68.88 21.17
C ALA A 52 13.69 69.31 19.70
N PHE A 53 14.39 68.61 18.80
CA PHE A 53 14.12 68.73 17.36
C PHE A 53 13.33 67.51 16.89
N GLY A 54 12.06 67.79 16.62
CA GLY A 54 11.19 66.91 15.84
C GLY A 54 11.65 66.82 14.39
N THR A 55 11.32 65.68 13.80
CA THR A 55 11.55 65.25 12.44
C THR A 55 11.01 66.18 11.35
N LEU A 56 11.70 66.13 10.19
CA LEU A 56 11.35 66.61 8.83
C LEU A 56 11.93 67.98 8.41
N GLY A 57 13.15 67.94 7.89
CA GLY A 57 13.80 68.97 7.10
C GLY A 57 15.28 68.61 6.91
N GLY A 58 15.70 68.21 5.71
CA GLY A 58 17.07 67.79 5.44
C GLY A 58 18.07 68.91 5.71
N ASP A 59 19.03 68.65 6.60
CA ASP A 59 20.17 69.51 6.91
C ASP A 59 21.17 69.48 5.74
N ARG A 60 20.83 70.19 4.67
CA ARG A 60 21.70 70.37 3.51
C ARG A 60 22.80 71.36 3.88
N LEU A 61 24.03 70.88 4.02
CA LEU A 61 25.18 71.74 4.31
C LEU A 61 25.73 72.34 3.02
N THR A 62 25.89 73.67 2.98
CA THR A 62 26.43 74.41 1.83
C THR A 62 27.72 75.13 2.20
N SER A 63 28.77 74.97 1.40
CA SER A 63 29.98 75.79 1.46
C SER A 63 29.97 76.77 0.29
N ASP A 64 29.84 78.06 0.58
CA ASP A 64 29.91 79.13 -0.41
C ASP A 64 31.36 79.63 -0.53
N SER A 65 31.98 79.34 -1.67
CA SER A 65 33.21 80.03 -2.11
C SER A 65 32.87 81.00 -3.24
N VAL A 66 33.77 81.94 -3.55
CA VAL A 66 33.53 83.06 -4.49
C VAL A 66 33.08 82.60 -5.90
N ASN A 67 33.28 81.32 -6.27
CA ASN A 67 33.05 80.82 -7.64
C ASN A 67 32.41 79.41 -7.75
N LEU A 68 32.20 78.66 -6.66
CA LEU A 68 31.48 77.37 -6.69
C LEU A 68 30.74 77.10 -5.37
N LYS A 69 29.59 76.43 -5.45
CA LYS A 69 28.74 76.00 -4.33
C LYS A 69 28.74 74.48 -4.22
N ALA A 70 29.24 73.95 -3.12
CA ALA A 70 29.20 72.51 -2.84
C ALA A 70 28.19 72.20 -1.74
N SER A 71 27.40 71.12 -1.91
CA SER A 71 26.44 70.67 -0.90
C SER A 71 26.38 69.14 -0.76
N ILE A 72 26.10 68.67 0.46
CA ILE A 72 25.73 67.28 0.78
C ILE A 72 24.34 67.22 1.38
N ASP A 73 23.68 66.07 1.25
CA ASP A 73 22.28 65.89 1.64
C ASP A 73 22.05 65.74 3.15
N PHE A 74 23.04 65.24 3.89
CA PHE A 74 22.95 65.04 5.34
C PHE A 74 24.21 65.51 6.05
N SER A 75 24.04 66.08 7.24
CA SER A 75 25.13 66.51 8.13
C SER A 75 25.63 65.40 9.06
N THR A 76 24.87 64.31 9.18
CA THR A 76 25.15 63.19 10.09
C THR A 76 24.90 61.85 9.41
N TYR A 77 25.83 60.91 9.58
CA TYR A 77 25.76 59.55 9.07
C TYR A 77 26.08 58.55 10.19
N GLU A 78 25.44 57.38 10.18
CA GLU A 78 25.77 56.30 11.11
C GLU A 78 27.04 55.58 10.67
N TYR A 79 27.85 55.15 11.64
CA TYR A 79 29.08 54.43 11.42
C TYR A 79 28.81 53.05 10.82
N THR A 80 29.33 52.82 9.61
CA THR A 80 29.11 51.58 8.85
C THR A 80 30.29 50.60 8.90
N GLY A 81 31.39 50.96 9.57
CA GLY A 81 32.64 50.19 9.51
C GLY A 81 33.50 50.43 8.26
N ALA A 82 33.02 51.24 7.31
CA ALA A 82 33.74 51.59 6.08
C ALA A 82 33.83 53.11 5.87
N ALA A 83 34.58 53.52 4.84
CA ALA A 83 34.64 54.92 4.43
C ALA A 83 33.27 55.40 3.96
N ILE A 84 32.75 56.44 4.59
CA ILE A 84 31.51 57.14 4.22
C ILE A 84 31.89 58.23 3.22
N THR A 85 31.36 58.14 2.00
CA THR A 85 31.59 59.11 0.93
C THR A 85 30.25 59.67 0.45
N PRO A 86 29.68 60.66 1.18
CA PRO A 86 28.44 61.31 0.77
C PRO A 86 28.56 61.89 -0.64
N GLU A 87 27.53 61.77 -1.47
CA GLU A 87 27.54 62.41 -2.78
C GLU A 87 27.57 63.94 -2.62
N VAL A 88 28.52 64.59 -3.30
CA VAL A 88 28.70 66.05 -3.25
C VAL A 88 28.15 66.66 -4.54
N SER A 89 27.08 67.42 -4.42
CA SER A 89 26.55 68.22 -5.52
C SER A 89 27.29 69.55 -5.60
N VAL A 90 27.87 69.87 -6.76
CA VAL A 90 28.61 71.13 -6.97
C VAL A 90 28.01 71.93 -8.12
N PHE A 91 27.75 73.22 -7.88
CA PHE A 91 27.17 74.15 -8.85
C PHE A 91 28.07 75.36 -9.05
N ALA A 92 28.13 75.90 -10.27
CA ALA A 92 28.69 77.22 -10.51
C ALA A 92 27.74 78.32 -10.01
N VAL A 93 28.24 79.56 -9.94
CA VAL A 93 27.48 80.72 -9.43
C VAL A 93 26.22 81.01 -10.28
N ASP A 94 26.26 80.69 -11.58
CA ASP A 94 25.13 80.83 -12.50
C ASP A 94 24.08 79.72 -12.39
N GLY A 95 24.30 78.74 -11.50
CA GLY A 95 23.40 77.62 -11.26
C GLY A 95 23.65 76.39 -12.14
N SER A 96 24.66 76.41 -13.02
CA SER A 96 25.03 75.23 -13.82
C SER A 96 25.64 74.12 -12.95
N VAL A 97 25.29 72.87 -13.26
CA VAL A 97 25.82 71.68 -12.57
C VAL A 97 27.24 71.41 -13.06
N LEU A 98 28.17 71.29 -12.12
CA LEU A 98 29.56 70.95 -12.43
C LEU A 98 29.77 69.44 -12.38
N VAL A 99 30.72 68.94 -13.18
CA VAL A 99 31.01 67.50 -13.30
C VAL A 99 32.29 67.12 -12.55
N ASN A 100 32.19 66.16 -11.63
CA ASN A 100 33.33 65.60 -10.90
C ASN A 100 34.33 64.94 -11.87
N GLY A 101 35.63 65.16 -11.67
CA GLY A 101 36.72 64.75 -12.54
C GLY A 101 36.96 65.65 -13.76
N ILE A 102 36.07 66.61 -14.04
CA ILE A 102 36.22 67.59 -15.13
C ILE A 102 36.40 69.00 -14.56
N ASN A 103 35.44 69.44 -13.74
CA ASN A 103 35.40 70.80 -13.21
C ASN A 103 35.85 70.89 -11.75
N TYR A 104 35.84 69.77 -11.03
CA TYR A 104 36.33 69.65 -9.66
C TYR A 104 36.67 68.19 -9.35
N GLU A 105 37.40 67.95 -8.27
CA GLU A 105 37.55 66.64 -7.62
C GLU A 105 37.06 66.72 -6.18
N VAL A 106 36.70 65.57 -5.61
CA VAL A 106 36.26 65.46 -4.20
C VAL A 106 37.19 64.51 -3.46
N LEU A 107 37.75 64.99 -2.35
CA LEU A 107 38.59 64.21 -1.44
C LEU A 107 37.91 64.12 -0.07
N TYR A 108 38.07 62.98 0.59
CA TYR A 108 37.52 62.72 1.92
C TYR A 108 38.65 62.43 2.91
N SER A 109 38.49 62.87 4.16
CA SER A 109 39.40 62.55 5.27
C SER A 109 38.62 62.34 6.56
N ASN A 110 39.18 61.53 7.47
CA ASN A 110 38.55 61.12 8.74
C ASN A 110 37.13 60.57 8.57
N ASN A 111 36.85 59.93 7.42
CA ASN A 111 35.51 59.56 6.99
C ASN A 111 35.17 58.08 7.26
N VAL A 112 35.88 57.43 8.18
CA VAL A 112 35.62 56.03 8.56
C VAL A 112 35.08 55.99 9.99
N ALA A 113 35.87 56.43 10.98
CA ALA A 113 35.52 56.32 12.40
C ALA A 113 34.44 57.33 12.86
N PRO A 114 33.67 57.03 13.93
CA PRO A 114 32.82 58.01 14.59
C PRO A 114 33.60 59.26 14.98
N GLY A 115 33.11 60.44 14.58
CA GLY A 115 33.86 61.69 14.68
C GLY A 115 33.45 62.71 13.63
N CYS A 116 34.27 63.74 13.46
CA CYS A 116 34.08 64.76 12.42
C CYS A 116 34.90 64.38 11.18
N ALA A 117 34.21 64.16 10.06
CA ALA A 117 34.80 63.88 8.76
C ALA A 117 34.82 65.17 7.91
N ALA A 118 35.83 65.30 7.05
CA ALA A 118 35.99 66.46 6.19
C ALA A 118 35.97 66.06 4.70
N ILE A 119 35.35 66.91 3.89
CA ILE A 119 35.23 66.82 2.43
C ILE A 119 35.90 68.05 1.83
N SER A 120 36.91 67.82 0.98
CA SER A 120 37.56 68.87 0.21
C SER A 120 37.11 68.78 -1.24
N VAL A 121 36.46 69.83 -1.74
CA VAL A 121 36.13 69.99 -3.15
C VAL A 121 37.17 70.91 -3.77
N ASN A 122 38.01 70.39 -4.66
CA ASN A 122 39.06 71.15 -5.32
C ASN A 122 38.65 71.41 -6.77
N GLY A 123 38.55 72.68 -7.18
CA GLY A 123 38.23 73.03 -8.55
C GLY A 123 39.34 72.61 -9.52
N LEU A 124 38.95 72.16 -10.71
CA LEU A 124 39.81 71.73 -11.81
C LEU A 124 39.54 72.59 -13.05
N GLY A 125 40.49 72.63 -13.99
CA GLY A 125 40.34 73.40 -15.23
C GLY A 125 40.13 74.90 -14.96
N ASP A 126 39.05 75.47 -15.50
CA ASP A 126 38.67 76.88 -15.31
C ASP A 126 38.34 77.24 -13.85
N TYR A 127 38.12 76.23 -13.00
CA TYR A 127 37.86 76.39 -11.58
C TYR A 127 39.13 76.14 -10.73
N SER A 128 40.30 75.97 -11.36
CA SER A 128 41.57 75.71 -10.68
C SER A 128 41.93 76.81 -9.69
N GLY A 129 42.35 76.41 -8.48
CA GLY A 129 42.69 77.31 -7.38
C GLY A 129 41.51 77.67 -6.46
N ILE A 130 40.28 77.24 -6.78
CA ILE A 130 39.11 77.38 -5.91
C ILE A 130 38.95 76.09 -5.10
N SER A 131 38.66 76.23 -3.80
CA SER A 131 38.31 75.08 -2.95
C SER A 131 37.12 75.39 -2.05
N ALA A 132 36.35 74.36 -1.75
CA ALA A 132 35.27 74.38 -0.77
C ALA A 132 35.48 73.25 0.24
N GLN A 133 35.18 73.51 1.51
CA GLN A 133 35.29 72.53 2.59
C GLN A 133 33.90 72.27 3.16
N LEU A 134 33.51 71.00 3.22
CA LEU A 134 32.32 70.56 3.95
C LEU A 134 32.78 69.61 5.07
N SER A 135 31.96 69.48 6.10
CA SER A 135 32.19 68.52 7.17
C SER A 135 30.88 67.82 7.51
N PHE A 136 30.96 66.54 7.84
CA PHE A 136 29.82 65.77 8.35
C PHE A 136 30.24 64.97 9.58
N ARG A 137 29.26 64.60 10.40
CA ARG A 137 29.48 63.83 11.61
C ARG A 137 29.18 62.36 11.37
N ILE A 138 30.09 61.49 11.78
CA ILE A 138 29.86 60.05 11.87
C ILE A 138 29.49 59.74 13.32
N VAL A 139 28.31 59.18 13.55
CA VAL A 139 27.82 58.77 14.88
C VAL A 139 27.89 57.25 15.01
N ARG A 140 27.88 56.74 16.25
CA ARG A 140 27.77 55.28 16.47
C ARG A 140 26.52 54.73 15.77
N SER A 141 26.60 53.49 15.30
CA SER A 141 25.43 52.77 14.79
C SER A 141 24.31 52.81 15.82
N SER A 142 23.09 53.08 15.38
CA SER A 142 21.92 53.21 16.28
C SER A 142 21.64 51.94 17.08
N ASP A 143 21.99 50.78 16.54
CA ASP A 143 21.86 49.47 17.19
C ASP A 143 23.10 49.05 18.01
N ASN A 144 24.19 49.84 17.97
CA ASN A 144 25.50 49.53 18.54
C ASN A 144 26.06 48.15 18.13
N SER A 145 25.64 47.57 17.01
CA SER A 145 26.04 46.22 16.57
C SER A 145 27.38 46.21 15.83
N ILE A 146 27.96 47.38 15.51
CA ILE A 146 29.22 47.53 14.78
C ILE A 146 30.32 47.99 15.73
N ALA A 147 31.47 47.30 15.68
CA ALA A 147 32.59 47.57 16.57
C ALA A 147 33.24 48.92 16.30
N LEU A 148 33.44 49.73 17.35
CA LEU A 148 34.33 50.90 17.26
C LEU A 148 35.74 50.51 16.79
N PRO A 149 36.48 51.44 16.16
CA PRO A 149 37.86 51.24 15.77
C PRO A 149 38.69 50.63 16.90
N GLY A 150 39.50 49.64 16.53
CA GLY A 150 40.20 48.79 17.48
C GLY A 150 41.10 47.80 16.80
N SER A 151 41.64 46.88 17.60
CA SER A 151 42.53 45.82 17.11
C SER A 151 42.28 44.51 17.84
N TRP A 152 42.41 43.40 17.12
CA TRP A 152 42.43 42.07 17.70
C TRP A 152 43.66 41.92 18.61
N ALA A 153 43.43 41.43 19.83
CA ALA A 153 44.46 41.11 20.80
C ALA A 153 44.29 39.66 21.28
N TYR A 154 45.39 39.02 21.66
CA TYR A 154 45.41 37.63 22.10
C TYR A 154 45.99 37.51 23.52
N GLN A 155 45.24 36.92 24.43
CA GLN A 155 45.64 36.74 25.83
C GLN A 155 45.01 35.47 26.40
N ASN A 156 45.75 34.75 27.25
CA ASN A 156 45.26 33.55 27.94
C ASN A 156 44.67 32.48 27.01
N GLY A 157 45.18 32.39 25.78
CA GLY A 157 44.70 31.42 24.79
C GLY A 157 43.46 31.87 24.00
N LYS A 158 42.94 33.09 24.22
CA LYS A 158 41.71 33.60 23.61
C LYS A 158 41.93 34.95 22.91
N TRP A 159 41.12 35.21 21.88
CA TRP A 159 41.08 36.50 21.18
C TRP A 159 40.11 37.46 21.84
N TRP A 160 40.37 38.76 21.77
CA TRP A 160 39.46 39.83 22.20
C TRP A 160 39.67 41.08 21.34
N TRP A 161 38.67 41.98 21.30
CA TRP A 161 38.74 43.23 20.54
C TRP A 161 39.02 44.41 21.47
N ARG A 162 40.17 45.08 21.28
CA ARG A 162 40.55 46.25 22.07
C ARG A 162 40.23 47.52 21.31
N TYR A 163 39.34 48.35 21.86
CA TYR A 163 39.02 49.65 21.29
C TYR A 163 40.22 50.62 21.39
N GLU A 164 40.35 51.54 20.42
CA GLU A 164 41.43 52.53 20.38
C GLU A 164 41.36 53.54 21.54
N ASP A 165 40.15 53.87 22.00
CA ASP A 165 39.87 54.76 23.14
C ASP A 165 39.89 54.04 24.50
N GLY A 166 40.18 52.74 24.50
CA GLY A 166 40.22 51.89 25.69
C GLY A 166 38.89 51.16 25.97
N GLY A 167 39.00 50.03 26.67
CA GLY A 167 37.86 49.12 26.90
C GLY A 167 37.71 48.04 25.83
N TRP A 168 36.64 47.25 25.95
CA TRP A 168 36.35 46.09 25.11
C TRP A 168 34.85 45.74 25.10
N PRO A 169 34.34 45.06 24.06
CA PRO A 169 32.98 44.51 24.06
C PRO A 169 32.85 43.34 25.04
N SER A 170 31.68 43.19 25.67
CA SER A 170 31.40 42.09 26.61
C SER A 170 29.92 41.70 26.59
N ASN A 171 29.62 40.41 26.66
CA ASN A 171 28.27 39.82 26.59
C ASN A 171 27.45 40.33 25.39
N CYS A 172 28.07 40.46 24.22
CA CYS A 172 27.39 41.02 23.06
C CYS A 172 27.90 40.44 21.74
N PHE A 173 27.01 40.46 20.74
CA PHE A 173 27.39 40.31 19.35
C PHE A 173 27.94 41.63 18.79
N LEU A 174 28.92 41.54 17.90
CA LEU A 174 29.55 42.70 17.29
C LEU A 174 30.07 42.36 15.90
N THR A 175 29.82 43.24 14.93
CA THR A 175 30.32 43.13 13.57
C THR A 175 31.65 43.86 13.43
N ILE A 176 32.68 43.13 12.99
CA ILE A 176 34.03 43.62 12.74
C ILE A 176 34.44 43.20 11.33
N GLY A 177 34.73 44.16 10.45
CA GLY A 177 35.19 43.86 9.08
C GLY A 177 34.19 43.03 8.26
N GLY A 178 32.89 43.19 8.51
CA GLY A 178 31.81 42.47 7.83
C GLY A 178 31.50 41.07 8.37
N ALA A 179 32.22 40.59 9.39
CA ALA A 179 31.91 39.35 10.08
C ALA A 179 31.39 39.63 11.49
N GLU A 180 30.45 38.80 11.97
CA GLU A 180 29.87 38.91 13.30
C GLU A 180 30.61 38.01 14.30
N TYR A 181 30.79 38.50 15.53
CA TYR A 181 31.52 37.84 16.62
C TYR A 181 30.72 37.97 17.91
N TYR A 182 30.80 36.98 18.80
CA TYR A 182 30.25 37.08 20.16
C TYR A 182 31.37 37.20 21.18
N PHE A 183 31.27 38.17 22.09
CA PHE A 183 32.19 38.37 23.19
C PHE A 183 31.54 37.94 24.50
N ASP A 184 32.23 37.11 25.29
CA ASP A 184 31.76 36.65 26.60
C ASP A 184 31.79 37.77 27.66
N SER A 185 31.43 37.45 28.90
CA SER A 185 31.38 38.42 30.00
C SER A 185 32.74 39.02 30.35
N GLU A 186 33.83 38.35 29.98
CA GLU A 186 35.20 38.81 30.19
C GLU A 186 35.74 39.56 28.95
N GLY A 187 34.97 39.58 27.86
CA GLY A 187 35.32 40.23 26.61
C GLY A 187 36.12 39.38 25.64
N TYR A 188 36.19 38.06 25.84
CA TYR A 188 36.85 37.15 24.91
C TYR A 188 35.88 36.67 23.83
N ALA A 189 36.38 36.61 22.59
CA ALA A 189 35.63 36.14 21.44
C ALA A 189 35.37 34.62 21.52
N ALA A 190 34.13 34.24 21.25
CA ALA A 190 33.70 32.85 21.25
C ALA A 190 34.30 32.05 20.09
N THR A 191 34.60 30.78 20.37
CA THR A 191 34.94 29.75 19.37
C THR A 191 34.14 28.48 19.67
N GLY A 192 33.90 27.68 18.63
CA GLY A 192 33.16 26.43 18.72
C GLY A 192 31.69 26.63 19.09
N TRP A 193 31.07 25.57 19.62
CA TRP A 193 29.68 25.60 20.07
C TRP A 193 29.51 26.43 21.34
N ARG A 194 28.50 27.30 21.37
CA ARG A 194 28.11 28.08 22.55
C ARG A 194 26.60 28.11 22.72
N TYR A 195 26.16 27.89 23.95
CA TYR A 195 24.77 28.04 24.33
C TYR A 195 24.55 29.44 24.91
N LEU A 196 23.73 30.23 24.23
CA LEU A 196 23.33 31.58 24.62
C LEU A 196 21.88 31.56 25.12
N SER A 197 21.33 32.73 25.45
CA SER A 197 19.96 32.84 26.01
C SER A 197 18.86 32.33 25.07
N ASP A 198 19.11 32.37 23.77
CA ASP A 198 18.19 32.02 22.69
C ASP A 198 18.49 30.65 22.05
N GLY A 199 19.66 30.06 22.31
CA GLY A 199 19.96 28.69 21.90
C GLY A 199 21.43 28.41 21.59
N TRP A 200 21.68 27.35 20.81
CA TRP A 200 23.03 26.97 20.37
C TRP A 200 23.46 27.79 19.15
N HIS A 201 24.67 28.33 19.21
CA HIS A 201 25.37 29.01 18.13
C HIS A 201 26.72 28.34 17.88
N LEU A 202 27.23 28.45 16.66
CA LEU A 202 28.53 27.90 16.27
C LEU A 202 29.46 29.02 15.78
N PHE A 203 30.66 29.06 16.33
CA PHE A 203 31.71 30.00 15.95
C PHE A 203 32.89 29.26 15.36
N SER A 204 33.47 29.80 14.29
CA SER A 204 34.63 29.22 13.62
C SER A 204 35.89 29.26 14.51
N GLY A 205 36.96 28.61 14.07
CA GLY A 205 38.28 28.75 14.71
C GLY A 205 38.85 30.17 14.66
N SER A 206 38.36 31.02 13.74
CA SER A 206 38.68 32.45 13.66
C SER A 206 37.67 33.33 14.42
N CYS A 207 36.83 32.73 15.26
CA CYS A 207 35.80 33.37 16.09
C CYS A 207 34.58 33.91 15.33
N ALA A 208 34.52 33.77 14.01
CA ALA A 208 33.39 34.26 13.23
C ALA A 208 32.12 33.44 13.51
N HIS A 209 30.99 34.12 13.70
CA HIS A 209 29.68 33.51 13.89
C HIS A 209 29.21 32.84 12.59
N LEU A 210 29.01 31.53 12.63
CA LEU A 210 28.59 30.75 11.46
C LEU A 210 27.07 30.79 11.29
N LYS A 211 26.64 30.92 10.04
CA LYS A 211 25.23 30.92 9.61
C LYS A 211 25.08 29.97 8.41
N GLY A 212 23.89 29.40 8.21
CA GLY A 212 23.63 28.40 7.17
C GLY A 212 24.29 27.05 7.48
N TRP A 213 24.72 26.33 6.44
CA TRP A 213 25.39 25.03 6.58
C TRP A 213 26.80 25.18 7.17
N ALA A 214 27.06 24.47 8.27
CA ALA A 214 28.38 24.40 8.88
C ALA A 214 28.78 22.97 9.23
N ALA A 215 30.03 22.62 8.95
CA ALA A 215 30.62 21.36 9.35
C ALA A 215 31.28 21.49 10.73
N SER A 216 31.01 20.55 11.63
CA SER A 216 31.67 20.45 12.93
C SER A 216 31.98 18.99 13.24
N GLY A 217 33.27 18.65 13.29
CA GLY A 217 33.72 17.25 13.32
C GLY A 217 33.32 16.51 12.04
N SER A 218 32.66 15.36 12.18
CA SER A 218 32.17 14.53 11.07
C SER A 218 30.72 14.82 10.66
N HIS A 219 30.09 15.85 11.21
CA HIS A 219 28.66 16.12 11.02
C HIS A 219 28.43 17.52 10.44
N TRP A 220 27.31 17.63 9.72
CA TRP A 220 26.79 18.91 9.22
C TRP A 220 25.65 19.40 10.12
N PHE A 221 25.57 20.71 10.28
CA PHE A 221 24.55 21.41 11.05
C PHE A 221 24.01 22.56 10.21
N TYR A 222 22.77 22.97 10.47
CA TYR A 222 22.19 24.17 9.85
C TYR A 222 21.91 25.21 10.92
N LEU A 223 22.52 26.37 10.77
CA LEU A 223 22.33 27.55 11.60
C LEU A 223 21.41 28.50 10.85
N ASP A 224 20.44 29.08 11.55
CA ASP A 224 19.52 30.07 10.98
C ASP A 224 20.30 31.18 10.27
N GLU A 225 19.95 31.47 9.02
CA GLU A 225 20.73 32.39 8.18
C GLU A 225 20.71 33.84 8.67
N THR A 226 19.74 34.20 9.53
CA THR A 226 19.65 35.53 10.12
C THR A 226 20.27 35.57 11.51
N SER A 227 19.79 34.72 12.41
CA SER A 227 20.15 34.73 13.84
C SER A 227 21.36 33.87 14.19
N GLY A 228 21.75 32.91 13.35
CA GLY A 228 22.78 31.91 13.64
C GLY A 228 22.36 30.82 14.64
N LEU A 229 21.08 30.79 15.04
CA LEU A 229 20.54 29.76 15.92
C LEU A 229 20.54 28.38 15.23
N MET A 230 21.10 27.39 15.90
CA MET A 230 21.09 26.00 15.43
C MET A 230 19.66 25.47 15.29
N LYS A 231 19.35 24.90 14.12
CA LYS A 231 18.08 24.24 13.86
C LYS A 231 18.14 22.75 14.24
N THR A 232 16.97 22.20 14.51
CA THR A 232 16.72 20.75 14.71
C THR A 232 15.44 20.37 13.98
N GLY A 233 15.23 19.09 13.70
CA GLY A 233 14.07 18.58 12.97
C GLY A 233 14.15 18.85 11.47
N TRP A 234 12.99 18.91 10.82
CA TRP A 234 12.90 19.20 9.38
C TRP A 234 13.24 20.66 9.08
N VAL A 235 14.13 20.86 8.10
CA VAL A 235 14.57 22.17 7.62
C VAL A 235 14.46 22.23 6.10
N LEU A 236 13.85 23.31 5.59
CA LEU A 236 13.71 23.58 4.17
C LEU A 236 14.75 24.61 3.74
N VAL A 237 15.70 24.21 2.89
CA VAL A 237 16.76 25.08 2.38
C VAL A 237 16.75 25.03 0.86
N ASN A 238 16.59 26.16 0.18
CA ASN A 238 16.58 26.24 -1.28
C ASN A 238 15.62 25.21 -1.93
N HIS A 239 14.39 25.08 -1.41
CA HIS A 239 13.36 24.12 -1.83
C HIS A 239 13.67 22.63 -1.55
N ASN A 240 14.74 22.34 -0.81
CA ASN A 240 15.15 20.99 -0.45
C ASN A 240 14.95 20.73 1.04
N TRP A 241 14.35 19.60 1.39
CA TRP A 241 14.16 19.20 2.78
C TRP A 241 15.35 18.39 3.29
N TYR A 242 15.75 18.70 4.52
CA TYR A 242 16.78 17.99 5.29
C TYR A 242 16.24 17.71 6.69
N TYR A 243 16.79 16.71 7.36
CA TYR A 243 16.44 16.41 8.75
C TYR A 243 17.67 16.51 9.65
N LEU A 244 17.58 17.31 10.70
CA LEU A 244 18.57 17.44 11.75
C LEU A 244 18.05 16.73 12.99
N ASP A 245 18.86 15.89 13.64
CA ASP A 245 18.44 15.24 14.88
C ASP A 245 18.36 16.24 16.06
N LEU A 246 18.07 15.73 17.26
CA LEU A 246 17.96 16.56 18.46
C LEU A 246 19.30 17.22 18.88
N SER A 247 20.44 16.71 18.39
CA SER A 247 21.74 17.35 18.57
C SER A 247 22.03 18.41 17.50
N GLY A 248 21.17 18.54 16.48
CA GLY A 248 21.34 19.40 15.32
C GLY A 248 22.15 18.75 14.19
N ALA A 249 22.62 17.52 14.37
CA ALA A 249 23.40 16.82 13.36
C ALA A 249 22.49 16.34 12.21
N MET A 250 22.87 16.68 10.98
CA MET A 250 22.16 16.29 9.77
C MET A 250 22.20 14.77 9.58
N GLN A 251 21.01 14.20 9.40
CA GLN A 251 20.85 12.78 9.16
C GLN A 251 21.00 12.47 7.66
N THR A 252 21.52 11.27 7.39
CA THR A 252 21.56 10.64 6.06
C THR A 252 21.08 9.19 6.18
N GLY A 253 20.66 8.59 5.08
CA GLY A 253 20.15 7.23 5.03
C GLY A 253 18.70 7.10 5.48
N TRP A 254 18.34 5.93 6.02
CA TRP A 254 16.98 5.63 6.45
C TRP A 254 16.64 6.36 7.76
N LEU A 255 15.50 7.04 7.76
CA LEU A 255 14.98 7.75 8.92
C LEU A 255 13.56 7.27 9.21
N PHE A 256 13.28 6.88 10.45
CA PHE A 256 11.95 6.49 10.91
C PHE A 256 11.43 7.49 11.92
N LEU A 257 10.35 8.19 11.59
CA LEU A 257 9.71 9.20 12.42
C LEU A 257 8.20 9.02 12.39
N ASP A 258 7.56 9.06 13.56
CA ASP A 258 6.09 9.02 13.70
C ASP A 258 5.44 7.92 12.84
N ASN A 259 6.00 6.71 12.92
CA ASN A 259 5.57 5.53 12.18
C ASN A 259 5.69 5.62 10.64
N THR A 260 6.55 6.52 10.15
CA THR A 260 6.79 6.76 8.72
C THR A 260 8.27 6.66 8.40
N TRP A 261 8.59 5.97 7.31
CA TRP A 261 9.96 5.87 6.79
C TRP A 261 10.23 6.96 5.75
N TYR A 262 11.44 7.51 5.82
CA TYR A 262 12.00 8.47 4.88
C TYR A 262 13.39 7.99 4.46
N TRP A 263 13.85 8.43 3.29
CA TRP A 263 15.23 8.25 2.86
C TRP A 263 15.87 9.61 2.65
N LEU A 264 16.99 9.84 3.33
CA LEU A 264 17.83 11.01 3.17
C LEU A 264 19.02 10.56 2.33
N GLU A 265 19.20 11.17 1.17
CA GLU A 265 20.32 10.88 0.29
C GLU A 265 21.66 11.14 1.01
N PRO A 266 22.80 10.67 0.48
CA PRO A 266 24.11 10.92 1.11
C PRO A 266 24.44 12.41 1.32
N SER A 267 23.80 13.30 0.57
CA SER A 267 23.87 14.77 0.75
C SER A 267 22.98 15.32 1.87
N GLY A 268 22.14 14.48 2.49
CA GLY A 268 21.10 14.85 3.46
C GLY A 268 19.76 15.21 2.83
N LEU A 269 19.68 15.31 1.50
CA LEU A 269 18.45 15.64 0.78
C LEU A 269 17.38 14.56 1.01
N MET A 270 16.18 14.96 1.42
CA MET A 270 15.03 14.08 1.51
C MET A 270 14.60 13.61 0.12
N ALA A 271 14.57 12.29 -0.08
CA ALA A 271 14.14 11.71 -1.34
C ALA A 271 12.63 11.83 -1.57
N THR A 272 12.30 12.03 -2.84
CA THR A 272 10.95 11.92 -3.41
C THR A 272 11.03 11.07 -4.69
N GLY A 273 9.88 10.53 -5.12
CA GLY A 273 9.76 9.65 -6.28
C GLY A 273 10.47 8.31 -6.11
N PHE A 274 10.79 7.67 -7.24
CA PHE A 274 11.47 6.38 -7.27
C PHE A 274 12.97 6.51 -6.95
N LYS A 275 13.48 5.67 -6.05
CA LYS A 275 14.89 5.61 -5.67
C LYS A 275 15.37 4.18 -5.51
N LEU A 276 16.56 3.90 -6.05
CA LEU A 276 17.24 2.63 -5.85
C LEU A 276 18.11 2.72 -4.59
N VAL A 277 17.81 1.91 -3.58
CA VAL A 277 18.52 1.88 -2.30
C VAL A 277 19.00 0.45 -2.05
N ASN A 278 20.32 0.25 -2.01
CA ASN A 278 20.96 -1.05 -1.77
C ASN A 278 20.45 -2.18 -2.70
N GLY A 279 20.16 -1.86 -3.97
CA GLY A 279 19.70 -2.82 -4.98
C GLY A 279 18.19 -3.10 -4.99
N ALA A 280 17.41 -2.51 -4.08
CA ALA A 280 15.95 -2.56 -4.11
C ALA A 280 15.38 -1.19 -4.49
N LEU A 281 14.33 -1.20 -5.32
CA LEU A 281 13.62 0.02 -5.72
C LEU A 281 12.57 0.38 -4.67
N TYR A 282 12.50 1.66 -4.30
CA TYR A 282 11.53 2.24 -3.38
C TYR A 282 10.86 3.44 -4.04
N HIS A 283 9.70 3.82 -3.52
CA HIS A 283 9.03 5.07 -3.90
C HIS A 283 8.77 5.90 -2.65
N PHE A 284 8.99 7.21 -2.76
CA PHE A 284 8.72 8.19 -1.71
C PHE A 284 7.75 9.24 -2.24
N SER A 285 6.68 9.52 -1.51
CA SER A 285 5.73 10.57 -1.86
C SER A 285 6.40 11.96 -1.91
N GLN A 286 5.68 12.98 -2.38
CA GLN A 286 6.16 14.37 -2.34
C GLN A 286 6.47 14.88 -0.92
N SER A 287 5.88 14.27 0.11
CA SER A 287 6.20 14.54 1.52
C SER A 287 7.42 13.79 2.04
N GLY A 288 8.07 12.97 1.21
CA GLY A 288 9.17 12.07 1.57
C GLY A 288 8.75 10.77 2.23
N SER A 289 7.46 10.59 2.53
CA SER A 289 6.95 9.35 3.14
C SER A 289 7.10 8.17 2.17
N MET A 290 7.73 7.07 2.62
CA MET A 290 7.91 5.84 1.86
C MET A 290 6.56 5.16 1.57
N SER A 291 6.33 4.76 0.32
CA SER A 291 5.14 4.04 -0.10
C SER A 291 5.18 2.56 0.33
N THR A 292 4.04 2.04 0.78
CA THR A 292 3.83 0.61 1.09
C THR A 292 2.47 0.17 0.56
N GLY A 293 2.32 -1.10 0.15
CA GLY A 293 1.07 -1.57 -0.46
C GLY A 293 0.81 -0.93 -1.81
N TRP A 294 -0.45 -0.90 -2.23
CA TRP A 294 -0.88 -0.24 -3.46
C TRP A 294 -0.80 1.29 -3.34
N PHE A 295 -0.21 1.94 -4.33
CA PHE A 295 -0.14 3.40 -4.43
C PHE A 295 -0.19 3.85 -5.89
N VAL A 296 -0.51 5.13 -6.10
CA VAL A 296 -0.54 5.75 -7.43
C VAL A 296 0.56 6.78 -7.52
N ASP A 297 1.28 6.76 -8.64
CA ASP A 297 2.21 7.82 -9.05
C ASP A 297 1.91 8.19 -10.52
N ASP A 298 1.71 9.49 -10.78
CA ASP A 298 1.33 10.04 -12.09
C ASP A 298 0.20 9.25 -12.81
N GLY A 299 -0.85 8.90 -12.08
CA GLY A 299 -2.01 8.16 -12.61
C GLY A 299 -1.78 6.67 -12.86
N THR A 300 -0.57 6.16 -12.63
CA THR A 300 -0.22 4.74 -12.78
C THR A 300 -0.18 4.06 -11.41
N TRP A 301 -0.74 2.85 -11.32
CA TRP A 301 -0.72 2.05 -10.10
C TRP A 301 0.59 1.28 -9.95
N TYR A 302 1.09 1.22 -8.72
CA TYR A 302 2.25 0.46 -8.30
C TYR A 302 1.94 -0.26 -6.98
N CYS A 303 2.75 -1.25 -6.63
CA CYS A 303 2.61 -1.93 -5.35
C CYS A 303 3.98 -2.15 -4.69
N ALA A 304 4.13 -1.70 -3.45
CA ALA A 304 5.27 -1.98 -2.60
C ALA A 304 4.93 -3.09 -1.58
N ASN A 305 5.91 -3.89 -1.21
CA ASN A 305 5.75 -4.85 -0.12
C ASN A 305 5.79 -4.15 1.26
N ALA A 306 5.68 -4.92 2.34
CA ALA A 306 5.69 -4.37 3.71
C ALA A 306 7.01 -3.70 4.11
N THR A 307 8.12 -4.00 3.42
CA THR A 307 9.41 -3.33 3.63
C THR A 307 9.56 -2.10 2.76
N GLY A 308 8.58 -1.75 1.92
CA GLY A 308 8.61 -0.62 0.98
C GLY A 308 9.25 -0.93 -0.38
N ALA A 309 9.82 -2.12 -0.57
CA ALA A 309 10.41 -2.48 -1.85
C ALA A 309 9.32 -2.73 -2.89
N ILE A 310 9.48 -2.13 -4.07
CA ILE A 310 8.54 -2.21 -5.18
C ILE A 310 8.46 -3.65 -5.69
N ARG A 311 7.24 -4.14 -5.92
CA ARG A 311 6.94 -5.44 -6.51
C ARG A 311 7.02 -5.36 -8.03
N ALA A 312 7.43 -6.47 -8.63
CA ALA A 312 7.46 -6.66 -10.07
C ALA A 312 7.07 -8.11 -10.41
N GLY A 313 6.49 -8.31 -11.59
CA GLY A 313 5.95 -9.56 -12.09
C GLY A 313 4.52 -9.84 -11.65
N TRP A 314 4.13 -11.11 -11.72
CA TRP A 314 2.81 -11.59 -11.29
C TRP A 314 2.63 -11.39 -9.79
N PHE A 315 1.54 -10.74 -9.40
CA PHE A 315 1.21 -10.46 -8.02
C PHE A 315 -0.23 -10.88 -7.71
N TYR A 316 -0.40 -11.81 -6.77
CA TYR A 316 -1.70 -12.25 -6.30
C TYR A 316 -2.14 -11.43 -5.09
N TYR A 317 -3.30 -10.77 -5.20
CA TYR A 317 -3.87 -9.92 -4.16
C TYR A 317 -5.40 -9.92 -4.24
N GLY A 318 -6.09 -10.00 -3.10
CA GLY A 318 -7.55 -9.87 -3.07
C GLY A 318 -8.29 -10.89 -3.95
N SER A 319 -7.77 -12.12 -4.03
CA SER A 319 -8.26 -13.21 -4.90
C SER A 319 -7.98 -13.07 -6.40
N ASN A 320 -7.32 -12.00 -6.83
CA ASN A 320 -7.01 -11.74 -8.25
C ASN A 320 -5.50 -11.68 -8.50
N TRP A 321 -5.10 -11.97 -9.74
CA TRP A 321 -3.73 -11.75 -10.21
C TRP A 321 -3.61 -10.41 -10.90
N TYR A 322 -2.47 -9.77 -10.75
CA TYR A 322 -2.09 -8.51 -11.40
C TYR A 322 -0.72 -8.68 -12.04
N TRP A 323 -0.42 -7.91 -13.08
CA TRP A 323 0.90 -7.87 -13.69
C TRP A 323 1.57 -6.51 -13.46
N LEU A 324 2.65 -6.50 -12.69
CA LEU A 324 3.47 -5.32 -12.41
C LEU A 324 4.73 -5.37 -13.28
N ASP A 325 4.88 -4.45 -14.23
CA ASP A 325 5.93 -4.52 -15.26
C ASP A 325 7.35 -4.41 -14.66
N PRO A 326 8.16 -5.48 -14.71
CA PRO A 326 9.55 -5.44 -14.22
C PRO A 326 10.44 -4.45 -14.98
N ASN A 327 10.08 -4.11 -16.23
CA ASN A 327 10.85 -3.20 -17.08
C ASN A 327 10.45 -1.72 -16.89
N ASN A 328 9.37 -1.46 -16.15
CA ASN A 328 8.87 -0.13 -15.90
C ASN A 328 8.57 0.08 -14.41
N ASN A 329 9.58 -0.15 -13.56
CA ASN A 329 9.51 0.11 -12.12
C ASN A 329 8.30 -0.54 -11.41
N GLY A 330 7.79 -1.67 -11.90
CA GLY A 330 6.62 -2.33 -11.33
C GLY A 330 5.28 -1.64 -11.62
N ALA A 331 5.20 -0.84 -12.68
CA ALA A 331 3.96 -0.23 -13.15
C ALA A 331 2.92 -1.32 -13.46
N MET A 332 1.72 -1.21 -12.88
CA MET A 332 0.65 -2.14 -13.15
C MET A 332 0.14 -1.96 -14.58
N LEU A 333 0.21 -3.04 -15.38
CA LEU A 333 -0.28 -3.02 -16.76
C LEU A 333 -1.77 -3.40 -16.83
N LEU A 334 -2.42 -2.88 -17.87
CA LEU A 334 -3.83 -3.08 -18.18
C LEU A 334 -4.00 -3.60 -19.62
N GLY A 335 -5.15 -4.19 -19.92
CA GLY A 335 -5.50 -4.71 -21.24
C GLY A 335 -4.70 -5.94 -21.64
N PHE A 336 -4.51 -6.14 -22.95
CA PHE A 336 -3.78 -7.29 -23.50
C PHE A 336 -2.28 -7.15 -23.28
N GLN A 337 -1.67 -8.15 -22.64
CA GLN A 337 -0.24 -8.18 -22.33
C GLN A 337 0.38 -9.52 -22.72
N THR A 338 1.55 -9.47 -23.37
CA THR A 338 2.31 -10.68 -23.72
C THR A 338 3.39 -10.92 -22.68
N VAL A 339 3.27 -12.01 -21.92
CA VAL A 339 4.21 -12.41 -20.87
C VAL A 339 4.75 -13.78 -21.21
N ASN A 340 6.07 -13.88 -21.41
CA ASN A 340 6.78 -15.12 -21.77
C ASN A 340 6.17 -15.88 -22.97
N GLY A 341 5.66 -15.15 -23.97
CA GLY A 341 5.07 -15.71 -25.18
C GLY A 341 3.59 -16.07 -25.10
N SER A 342 2.97 -15.97 -23.92
CA SER A 342 1.51 -16.11 -23.76
C SER A 342 0.86 -14.74 -23.63
N ILE A 343 -0.37 -14.61 -24.13
CA ILE A 343 -1.15 -13.37 -24.05
C ILE A 343 -2.12 -13.50 -22.86
N TYR A 344 -2.26 -12.43 -22.10
CA TYR A 344 -3.16 -12.29 -20.95
C TYR A 344 -3.97 -11.02 -21.09
N TYR A 345 -5.12 -10.94 -20.42
CA TYR A 345 -5.93 -9.73 -20.36
C TYR A 345 -6.10 -9.27 -18.91
N LEU A 346 -5.60 -8.07 -18.61
CA LEU A 346 -5.66 -7.43 -17.30
C LEU A 346 -6.79 -6.40 -17.35
N ASP A 347 -7.97 -6.76 -16.88
CA ASP A 347 -9.20 -6.01 -17.12
C ASP A 347 -9.17 -4.60 -16.48
N PRO A 348 -9.15 -3.52 -17.28
CA PRO A 348 -9.22 -2.16 -16.76
C PRO A 348 -10.47 -1.88 -15.92
N ASP A 349 -11.61 -2.48 -16.26
CA ASP A 349 -12.89 -2.25 -15.59
C ASP A 349 -12.94 -2.94 -14.21
N SER A 350 -12.17 -4.01 -14.05
CA SER A 350 -11.92 -4.70 -12.78
C SER A 350 -10.63 -4.25 -12.08
N GLY A 351 -10.12 -3.05 -12.40
CA GLY A 351 -8.96 -2.45 -11.72
C GLY A 351 -7.62 -3.14 -12.02
N GLY A 352 -7.50 -3.79 -13.17
CA GLY A 352 -6.31 -4.50 -13.64
C GLY A 352 -6.23 -5.97 -13.24
N ALA A 353 -7.33 -6.55 -12.73
CA ALA A 353 -7.39 -7.96 -12.41
C ALA A 353 -7.25 -8.83 -13.67
N LEU A 354 -6.48 -9.91 -13.57
CA LEU A 354 -6.36 -10.90 -14.63
C LEU A 354 -7.68 -11.65 -14.83
N GLU A 355 -8.16 -11.67 -16.07
CA GLU A 355 -9.30 -12.49 -16.47
C GLU A 355 -8.91 -13.96 -16.59
N CYS A 356 -9.74 -14.85 -16.02
CA CYS A 356 -9.55 -16.29 -16.03
C CYS A 356 -10.87 -17.02 -16.26
N ASN A 357 -10.85 -18.13 -17.01
CA ASN A 357 -12.03 -18.92 -17.38
C ASN A 357 -13.16 -18.11 -18.03
N ALA A 358 -12.81 -17.05 -18.76
CA ALA A 358 -13.76 -16.06 -19.25
C ALA A 358 -13.50 -15.70 -20.72
N TRP A 359 -14.56 -15.27 -21.39
CA TRP A 359 -14.48 -14.67 -22.72
C TRP A 359 -14.30 -13.15 -22.61
N ILE A 360 -13.27 -12.64 -23.26
CA ILE A 360 -13.01 -11.22 -23.45
C ILE A 360 -13.48 -10.83 -24.85
N PHE A 361 -14.27 -9.77 -24.95
CA PHE A 361 -14.83 -9.29 -26.21
C PHE A 361 -14.30 -7.89 -26.52
N SER A 362 -13.73 -7.69 -27.71
CA SER A 362 -13.33 -6.37 -28.20
C SER A 362 -14.46 -5.69 -28.96
N GLN A 363 -14.37 -4.36 -29.10
CA GLN A 363 -15.37 -3.55 -29.78
C GLN A 363 -15.53 -3.88 -31.28
N ASP A 364 -14.51 -4.48 -31.90
CA ASP A 364 -14.53 -4.94 -33.29
C ASP A 364 -15.20 -6.32 -33.48
N GLY A 365 -15.70 -6.92 -32.40
CA GLY A 365 -16.35 -8.23 -32.41
C GLY A 365 -15.40 -9.41 -32.23
N SER A 366 -14.09 -9.20 -32.04
CA SER A 366 -13.18 -10.30 -31.71
C SER A 366 -13.46 -10.84 -30.30
N ALA A 367 -13.30 -12.14 -30.14
CA ALA A 367 -13.53 -12.87 -28.90
C ALA A 367 -12.28 -13.66 -28.52
N TYR A 368 -11.88 -13.60 -27.25
CA TYR A 368 -10.69 -14.25 -26.72
C TYR A 368 -11.04 -15.05 -25.47
N TYR A 369 -10.72 -16.33 -25.43
CA TYR A 369 -10.95 -17.13 -24.23
C TYR A 369 -9.69 -17.20 -23.38
N ALA A 370 -9.76 -16.66 -22.17
CA ALA A 370 -8.75 -16.83 -21.14
C ALA A 370 -9.04 -18.11 -20.34
N CYS A 371 -8.08 -19.03 -20.30
CA CYS A 371 -8.23 -20.29 -19.55
C CYS A 371 -8.05 -20.08 -18.04
N GLY A 372 -8.04 -21.16 -17.25
CA GLY A 372 -7.89 -21.08 -15.79
C GLY A 372 -6.57 -20.48 -15.30
N SER A 373 -5.55 -20.42 -16.15
CA SER A 373 -4.30 -19.70 -15.86
C SER A 373 -4.32 -18.22 -16.28
N GLY A 374 -5.40 -17.78 -16.93
CA GLY A 374 -5.56 -16.46 -17.55
C GLY A 374 -4.89 -16.31 -18.93
N ALA A 375 -4.13 -17.31 -19.38
CA ALA A 375 -3.58 -17.31 -20.72
C ALA A 375 -4.71 -17.40 -21.76
N ILE A 376 -4.62 -16.60 -22.82
CA ILE A 376 -5.54 -16.65 -23.94
C ILE A 376 -5.18 -17.84 -24.82
N VAL A 377 -6.16 -18.72 -25.02
CA VAL A 377 -5.95 -20.02 -25.69
C VAL A 377 -6.79 -20.20 -26.95
N LEU A 378 -7.83 -19.39 -27.12
CA LEU A 378 -8.71 -19.40 -28.28
C LEU A 378 -9.03 -17.97 -28.69
N THR A 379 -9.18 -17.81 -30.00
CA THR A 379 -9.61 -16.56 -30.62
C THR A 379 -10.75 -16.86 -31.58
N GLY A 380 -11.74 -15.98 -31.63
CA GLY A 380 -12.88 -16.10 -32.52
C GLY A 380 -13.50 -14.76 -32.85
N VAL A 381 -14.63 -14.80 -33.55
CA VAL A 381 -15.44 -13.62 -33.87
C VAL A 381 -16.84 -13.86 -33.32
N LYS A 382 -17.33 -12.91 -32.53
CA LYS A 382 -18.70 -12.88 -32.03
C LYS A 382 -19.60 -12.21 -33.06
N ASP A 383 -20.64 -12.92 -33.48
CA ASP A 383 -21.61 -12.39 -34.43
C ASP A 383 -22.69 -11.52 -33.77
N SER A 384 -23.60 -10.96 -34.57
CA SER A 384 -24.69 -10.08 -34.11
C SER A 384 -25.72 -10.76 -33.21
N VAL A 385 -25.80 -12.10 -33.23
CA VAL A 385 -26.71 -12.88 -32.38
C VAL A 385 -26.01 -13.47 -31.15
N GLY A 386 -24.70 -13.19 -31.00
CA GLY A 386 -23.89 -13.54 -29.84
C GLY A 386 -23.12 -14.86 -29.98
N ALA A 387 -23.21 -15.55 -31.12
CA ALA A 387 -22.51 -16.80 -31.34
C ALA A 387 -21.02 -16.54 -31.62
N ILE A 388 -20.15 -17.41 -31.11
CA ILE A 388 -18.69 -17.27 -31.26
C ILE A 388 -18.21 -18.26 -32.32
N LYS A 389 -17.67 -17.73 -33.42
CA LYS A 389 -17.06 -18.54 -34.47
C LYS A 389 -15.55 -18.63 -34.27
N LEU A 390 -15.05 -19.85 -34.09
CA LEU A 390 -13.62 -20.12 -33.92
C LEU A 390 -12.97 -20.40 -35.26
N ASN A 391 -11.83 -19.77 -35.50
CA ASN A 391 -11.03 -19.97 -36.70
C ASN A 391 -9.60 -20.40 -36.32
N ASP A 392 -8.97 -21.20 -37.16
CA ASP A 392 -7.55 -21.54 -37.05
C ASP A 392 -6.65 -20.33 -37.40
N ALA A 393 -5.33 -20.51 -37.31
CA ALA A 393 -4.36 -19.46 -37.57
C ALA A 393 -4.41 -18.92 -39.01
N GLU A 394 -4.91 -19.72 -39.95
CA GLU A 394 -5.11 -19.37 -41.35
C GLU A 394 -6.50 -18.73 -41.60
N GLY A 395 -7.33 -18.58 -40.57
CA GLY A 395 -8.65 -17.97 -40.64
C GLY A 395 -9.76 -18.90 -41.11
N LYS A 396 -9.52 -20.22 -41.18
CA LYS A 396 -10.52 -21.22 -41.56
C LYS A 396 -11.32 -21.67 -40.32
N PRO A 397 -12.63 -21.93 -40.44
CA PRO A 397 -13.44 -22.41 -39.33
C PRO A 397 -12.88 -23.71 -38.73
N MET A 398 -12.72 -23.71 -37.40
CA MET A 398 -12.39 -24.92 -36.65
C MET A 398 -13.66 -25.76 -36.52
N VAL A 399 -13.65 -27.05 -36.92
CA VAL A 399 -14.85 -27.91 -36.94
C VAL A 399 -14.68 -29.12 -36.04
N GLY A 400 -15.65 -29.37 -35.17
CA GLY A 400 -15.70 -30.53 -34.29
C GLY A 400 -14.89 -30.35 -32.99
N TRP A 401 -14.37 -31.46 -32.48
CA TRP A 401 -13.62 -31.48 -31.21
C TRP A 401 -12.25 -30.81 -31.35
N TYR A 402 -11.94 -29.92 -30.41
CA TYR A 402 -10.66 -29.24 -30.31
C TYR A 402 -10.08 -29.35 -28.90
N TRP A 403 -8.83 -29.81 -28.81
CA TRP A 403 -8.08 -29.86 -27.55
C TRP A 403 -7.20 -28.63 -27.40
N SER A 404 -7.43 -27.85 -26.35
CA SER A 404 -6.51 -26.79 -25.95
C SER A 404 -5.51 -27.34 -24.94
N SER A 405 -4.26 -27.53 -25.36
CA SER A 405 -3.18 -27.93 -24.45
C SER A 405 -2.93 -26.88 -23.35
N ALA A 406 -3.17 -25.60 -23.63
CA ALA A 406 -2.98 -24.53 -22.66
C ALA A 406 -4.13 -24.44 -21.63
N ALA A 407 -5.37 -24.75 -22.02
CA ALA A 407 -6.49 -24.85 -21.08
C ALA A 407 -6.65 -26.25 -20.46
N GLN A 408 -5.93 -27.26 -20.97
CA GLN A 408 -6.08 -28.67 -20.58
C GLN A 408 -7.53 -29.15 -20.67
N THR A 409 -8.25 -28.71 -21.70
CA THR A 409 -9.67 -29.03 -21.88
C THR A 409 -10.09 -29.08 -23.35
N TRP A 410 -11.25 -29.68 -23.59
CA TRP A 410 -11.88 -29.81 -24.89
C TRP A 410 -12.93 -28.73 -25.13
N PHE A 411 -13.05 -28.32 -26.39
CA PHE A 411 -14.13 -27.50 -26.92
C PHE A 411 -14.73 -28.23 -28.12
N TYR A 412 -15.94 -27.83 -28.51
CA TYR A 412 -16.60 -28.40 -29.67
C TYR A 412 -17.30 -27.32 -30.49
N THR A 413 -17.09 -27.35 -31.79
CA THR A 413 -17.75 -26.48 -32.76
C THR A 413 -18.60 -27.29 -33.74
N ASP A 414 -19.65 -26.66 -34.28
CA ASP A 414 -20.44 -27.25 -35.36
C ASP A 414 -19.73 -27.19 -36.73
N SER A 415 -20.44 -27.57 -37.80
CA SER A 415 -19.92 -27.56 -39.17
C SER A 415 -19.54 -26.18 -39.70
N ASP A 416 -20.09 -25.11 -39.12
CA ASP A 416 -19.82 -23.73 -39.51
C ASP A 416 -18.73 -23.07 -38.63
N GLY A 417 -18.21 -23.82 -37.66
CA GLY A 417 -17.19 -23.41 -36.71
C GLY A 417 -17.73 -22.62 -35.52
N VAL A 418 -19.03 -22.67 -35.28
CA VAL A 418 -19.67 -22.01 -34.14
C VAL A 418 -19.48 -22.85 -32.89
N LEU A 419 -18.95 -22.22 -31.84
CA LEU A 419 -18.75 -22.83 -30.52
C LEU A 419 -20.09 -23.26 -29.92
N GLN A 420 -20.18 -24.52 -29.55
CA GLN A 420 -21.37 -25.10 -28.94
C GLN A 420 -21.33 -24.97 -27.42
N HIS A 421 -22.52 -24.95 -26.82
CA HIS A 421 -22.74 -24.82 -25.37
C HIS A 421 -23.82 -25.81 -24.92
N GLY A 422 -23.88 -26.11 -23.63
CA GLY A 422 -24.87 -27.00 -23.02
C GLY A 422 -24.75 -28.45 -23.46
N TRP A 423 -25.86 -29.17 -23.36
CA TRP A 423 -25.95 -30.59 -23.73
C TRP A 423 -25.86 -30.81 -25.24
N GLN A 424 -24.95 -31.68 -25.67
CA GLN A 424 -24.69 -31.99 -27.08
C GLN A 424 -24.68 -33.51 -27.31
N LEU A 425 -25.47 -33.97 -28.29
CA LEU A 425 -25.47 -35.37 -28.74
C LEU A 425 -24.53 -35.52 -29.93
N ILE A 426 -23.35 -36.10 -29.70
CA ILE A 426 -22.28 -36.20 -30.69
C ILE A 426 -21.89 -37.67 -30.84
N GLY A 427 -22.14 -38.26 -32.02
CA GLY A 427 -21.81 -39.65 -32.30
C GLY A 427 -22.49 -40.62 -31.32
N GLU A 428 -23.81 -40.46 -31.12
CA GLU A 428 -24.67 -41.26 -30.21
C GLU A 428 -24.34 -41.14 -28.72
N ARG A 429 -23.48 -40.19 -28.34
CA ARG A 429 -23.05 -39.97 -26.95
C ARG A 429 -23.38 -38.54 -26.53
N TRP A 430 -23.86 -38.39 -25.30
CA TRP A 430 -24.14 -37.08 -24.72
C TRP A 430 -22.88 -36.51 -24.05
N TYR A 431 -22.65 -35.22 -24.27
CA TYR A 431 -21.61 -34.42 -23.66
C TYR A 431 -22.25 -33.13 -23.13
N HIS A 432 -21.60 -32.49 -22.17
CA HIS A 432 -21.99 -31.16 -21.72
C HIS A 432 -20.84 -30.19 -21.92
N LEU A 433 -21.10 -29.10 -22.62
CA LEU A 433 -20.21 -27.95 -22.76
C LEU A 433 -20.73 -26.87 -21.82
N ASP A 434 -19.85 -26.26 -21.04
CA ASP A 434 -20.22 -25.19 -20.12
C ASP A 434 -21.01 -24.08 -20.85
N ASN A 435 -22.06 -23.59 -20.20
CA ASN A 435 -23.04 -22.72 -20.86
C ASN A 435 -22.49 -21.33 -21.19
N GLU A 436 -21.43 -20.90 -20.50
CA GLU A 436 -20.83 -19.58 -20.69
C GLU A 436 -19.54 -19.66 -21.51
N SER A 437 -18.67 -20.62 -21.18
CA SER A 437 -17.34 -20.74 -21.76
C SER A 437 -17.25 -21.69 -22.95
N GLY A 438 -18.17 -22.66 -23.07
CA GLY A 438 -18.09 -23.74 -24.06
C GLY A 438 -17.04 -24.82 -23.73
N VAL A 439 -16.42 -24.75 -22.55
CA VAL A 439 -15.48 -25.76 -22.04
C VAL A 439 -16.22 -27.08 -21.81
N MET A 440 -15.69 -28.20 -22.28
CA MET A 440 -16.28 -29.51 -22.01
C MET A 440 -16.17 -29.87 -20.52
N ASN A 441 -17.31 -30.12 -19.89
CA ASN A 441 -17.35 -30.56 -18.50
C ASN A 441 -16.89 -32.02 -18.39
N THR A 442 -16.13 -32.30 -17.32
CA THR A 442 -15.77 -33.64 -16.86
C THR A 442 -16.00 -33.73 -15.36
N GLY A 443 -16.18 -34.96 -14.85
CA GLY A 443 -16.51 -35.21 -13.45
C GLY A 443 -17.95 -34.85 -13.10
N TRP A 444 -18.17 -34.58 -11.81
CA TRP A 444 -19.48 -34.20 -11.29
C TRP A 444 -19.90 -32.83 -11.79
N PHE A 445 -21.10 -32.77 -12.35
CA PHE A 445 -21.69 -31.57 -12.90
C PHE A 445 -23.11 -31.43 -12.35
N ARG A 446 -23.52 -30.21 -12.05
CA ARG A 446 -24.90 -29.91 -11.65
C ARG A 446 -25.48 -28.91 -12.63
N ASP A 447 -26.61 -29.26 -13.22
CA ASP A 447 -27.25 -28.43 -14.23
C ASP A 447 -28.16 -27.35 -13.64
N ALA A 448 -28.81 -26.58 -14.53
CA ALA A 448 -29.74 -25.52 -14.15
C ALA A 448 -30.97 -26.04 -13.38
N ASP A 449 -31.41 -27.27 -13.66
CA ASP A 449 -32.51 -27.95 -12.96
C ASP A 449 -32.08 -28.55 -11.62
N ARG A 450 -30.84 -28.28 -11.18
CA ARG A 450 -30.26 -28.71 -9.90
C ARG A 450 -30.08 -30.22 -9.80
N LEU A 451 -30.15 -30.94 -10.91
CA LEU A 451 -29.87 -32.36 -11.01
C LEU A 451 -28.37 -32.57 -11.16
N TRP A 452 -27.87 -33.63 -10.55
CA TRP A 452 -26.46 -34.00 -10.65
C TRP A 452 -26.28 -34.97 -11.82
N TYR A 453 -25.17 -34.82 -12.51
CA TYR A 453 -24.71 -35.67 -13.60
C TYR A 453 -23.25 -35.99 -13.36
N TYR A 454 -22.77 -37.03 -14.03
CA TYR A 454 -21.35 -37.31 -14.09
C TYR A 454 -20.91 -37.45 -15.54
N LEU A 455 -19.95 -36.62 -15.94
CA LEU A 455 -19.32 -36.70 -17.24
C LEU A 455 -18.00 -37.47 -17.04
N MET A 456 -17.80 -38.57 -17.75
CA MET A 456 -16.58 -39.37 -17.67
C MET A 456 -15.35 -38.54 -18.05
N SER A 457 -14.13 -39.05 -17.84
CA SER A 457 -12.91 -38.36 -18.26
C SER A 457 -12.83 -38.08 -19.77
N SER A 458 -13.59 -38.84 -20.57
CA SER A 458 -13.80 -38.61 -22.00
C SER A 458 -14.85 -37.53 -22.32
N GLY A 459 -15.50 -36.95 -21.30
CA GLY A 459 -16.63 -36.01 -21.42
C GLY A 459 -18.00 -36.66 -21.60
N GLN A 460 -18.06 -37.99 -21.78
CA GLN A 460 -19.31 -38.70 -22.03
C GLN A 460 -20.18 -38.77 -20.77
N MET A 461 -21.47 -38.48 -20.92
CA MET A 461 -22.46 -38.58 -19.85
C MET A 461 -22.61 -40.03 -19.37
N ALA A 462 -22.49 -40.22 -18.06
CA ALA A 462 -22.73 -41.50 -17.41
C ALA A 462 -24.23 -41.85 -17.43
N THR A 463 -24.53 -43.12 -17.67
CA THR A 463 -25.86 -43.71 -17.52
C THR A 463 -25.73 -45.07 -16.83
N GLY A 464 -26.80 -45.51 -16.16
CA GLY A 464 -26.78 -46.73 -15.36
C GLY A 464 -25.86 -46.65 -14.14
N TRP A 465 -25.44 -47.81 -13.64
CA TRP A 465 -24.52 -47.90 -12.50
C TRP A 465 -23.08 -47.61 -12.92
N ASN A 466 -22.44 -46.69 -12.20
CA ASN A 466 -21.05 -46.31 -12.41
C ASN A 466 -20.32 -46.29 -11.07
N SER A 467 -19.15 -46.91 -11.03
CA SER A 467 -18.21 -46.80 -9.90
C SER A 467 -17.38 -45.54 -10.09
N ILE A 468 -17.55 -44.57 -9.21
CA ILE A 468 -16.88 -43.26 -9.26
C ILE A 468 -16.18 -43.06 -7.92
N ASP A 469 -14.88 -42.83 -7.96
CA ASP A 469 -14.00 -42.82 -6.79
C ASP A 469 -14.17 -44.12 -5.96
N ASN A 470 -14.68 -44.00 -4.72
CA ASN A 470 -14.94 -45.10 -3.80
C ASN A 470 -16.45 -45.38 -3.61
N GLY A 471 -17.31 -44.84 -4.48
CA GLY A 471 -18.76 -45.00 -4.40
C GLY A 471 -19.37 -45.56 -5.68
N GLU A 472 -20.59 -46.06 -5.56
CA GLU A 472 -21.40 -46.48 -6.71
C GLU A 472 -22.63 -45.62 -6.83
N TYR A 473 -22.83 -45.10 -8.05
CA TYR A 473 -23.85 -44.12 -8.34
C TYR A 473 -24.66 -44.60 -9.54
N PHE A 474 -25.98 -44.47 -9.46
CA PHE A 474 -26.86 -44.76 -10.58
C PHE A 474 -27.29 -43.47 -11.25
N PHE A 475 -27.17 -43.44 -12.57
CA PHE A 475 -27.66 -42.37 -13.42
C PHE A 475 -28.80 -42.92 -14.29
N ASN A 476 -29.91 -42.21 -14.38
CA ASN A 476 -31.05 -42.65 -15.17
C ASN A 476 -30.76 -42.58 -16.69
N ALA A 477 -31.74 -42.92 -17.53
CA ALA A 477 -31.57 -42.88 -18.99
C ALA A 477 -31.29 -41.47 -19.54
N ALA A 478 -31.68 -40.42 -18.81
CA ALA A 478 -31.36 -39.03 -19.12
C ALA A 478 -30.01 -38.59 -18.51
N GLY A 479 -29.29 -39.48 -17.81
CA GLY A 479 -28.00 -39.23 -17.18
C GLY A 479 -28.05 -38.54 -15.82
N ALA A 480 -29.24 -38.21 -15.31
CA ALA A 480 -29.37 -37.60 -14.01
C ALA A 480 -29.12 -38.65 -12.91
N TRP A 481 -28.26 -38.29 -11.95
CA TRP A 481 -27.98 -39.06 -10.76
C TRP A 481 -29.27 -39.24 -9.97
N VAL A 482 -29.55 -40.49 -9.62
CA VAL A 482 -30.67 -40.84 -8.77
C VAL A 482 -30.12 -41.41 -7.47
N GLU A 483 -30.51 -40.77 -6.37
CA GLU A 483 -30.16 -41.20 -5.04
C GLU A 483 -31.22 -42.16 -4.50
N PRO A 484 -30.87 -43.44 -4.24
CA PRO A 484 -31.77 -44.35 -3.55
C PRO A 484 -31.83 -43.98 -2.05
N GLU A 485 -32.89 -44.39 -1.36
CA GLU A 485 -33.12 -44.03 0.05
C GLU A 485 -31.96 -44.48 0.95
N ARG A 486 -31.29 -43.53 1.61
CA ARG A 486 -30.05 -43.78 2.37
C ARG A 486 -30.26 -44.54 3.67
N SER A 487 -31.40 -44.35 4.32
CA SER A 487 -31.63 -44.84 5.68
C SER A 487 -33.10 -45.11 5.91
N ALA A 488 -33.42 -46.05 6.79
CA ALA A 488 -34.79 -46.23 7.28
C ALA A 488 -35.32 -44.92 7.89
N HIS A 489 -36.49 -44.48 7.42
CA HIS A 489 -37.18 -43.29 7.91
C HIS A 489 -38.34 -43.63 8.85
N THR A 490 -38.82 -44.87 8.83
CA THR A 490 -39.90 -45.34 9.73
C THR A 490 -39.42 -46.37 10.74
N SER A 491 -40.24 -46.58 11.77
CA SER A 491 -40.05 -47.68 12.73
C SER A 491 -40.06 -49.03 12.04
N SER A 492 -40.96 -49.25 11.08
CA SER A 492 -41.09 -50.52 10.36
C SER A 492 -39.85 -50.82 9.51
N GLN A 493 -39.36 -49.84 8.75
CA GLN A 493 -38.11 -49.97 8.00
C GLN A 493 -36.92 -50.25 8.93
N SER A 494 -36.83 -49.54 10.06
CA SER A 494 -35.75 -49.71 11.03
C SER A 494 -35.77 -51.11 11.67
N GLN A 495 -36.96 -51.64 11.94
CA GLN A 495 -37.14 -53.00 12.45
C GLN A 495 -36.71 -54.04 11.41
N ILE A 496 -37.10 -53.89 10.14
CA ILE A 496 -36.67 -54.80 9.06
C ILE A 496 -35.14 -54.79 8.92
N VAL A 497 -34.52 -53.61 8.80
CA VAL A 497 -33.06 -53.49 8.71
C VAL A 497 -32.37 -54.11 9.94
N GLY A 498 -32.86 -53.81 11.14
CA GLY A 498 -32.34 -54.41 12.37
C GLY A 498 -32.44 -55.93 12.35
N ARG A 499 -33.53 -56.49 11.82
CA ARG A 499 -33.70 -57.93 11.67
C ARG A 499 -32.78 -58.54 10.62
N CYS A 500 -32.49 -57.87 9.50
CA CYS A 500 -31.50 -58.34 8.52
C CYS A 500 -30.14 -58.67 9.15
N TYR A 501 -29.72 -57.93 10.18
CA TYR A 501 -28.45 -58.17 10.88
C TYR A 501 -28.52 -59.24 11.98
N ASN A 502 -29.71 -59.62 12.43
CA ASN A 502 -29.89 -60.50 13.60
C ASN A 502 -30.49 -61.87 13.26
N VAL A 503 -31.17 -62.01 12.12
CA VAL A 503 -31.71 -63.29 11.66
C VAL A 503 -30.59 -64.10 10.98
N PRO A 504 -30.21 -65.28 11.52
CA PRO A 504 -29.15 -66.10 10.94
C PRO A 504 -29.57 -66.72 9.60
N SER A 505 -28.60 -67.22 8.85
CA SER A 505 -28.90 -67.96 7.62
C SER A 505 -29.62 -69.29 7.93
N PRO A 506 -30.77 -69.58 7.28
CA PRO A 506 -31.43 -70.88 7.37
C PRO A 506 -30.72 -71.97 6.56
N GLY A 507 -29.73 -71.62 5.74
CA GLY A 507 -28.94 -72.55 4.93
C GLY A 507 -28.82 -72.16 3.45
N VAL A 508 -28.08 -72.98 2.69
CA VAL A 508 -27.83 -72.78 1.26
C VAL A 508 -29.12 -72.98 0.46
N GLY A 509 -29.43 -72.06 -0.46
CA GLY A 509 -30.61 -72.15 -1.33
C GLY A 509 -31.93 -71.73 -0.67
N LEU A 510 -31.87 -71.24 0.58
CA LEU A 510 -33.04 -70.80 1.36
C LEU A 510 -33.09 -69.26 1.45
N CYS A 511 -32.97 -68.57 0.32
CA CYS A 511 -32.92 -67.10 0.28
C CYS A 511 -34.28 -66.46 0.59
N SER A 512 -35.37 -66.97 0.02
CA SER A 512 -36.73 -66.51 0.32
C SER A 512 -37.13 -66.81 1.76
N GLU A 513 -36.75 -67.97 2.30
CA GLU A 513 -37.03 -68.33 3.71
C GLU A 513 -36.41 -67.32 4.69
N TRP A 514 -35.14 -66.93 4.45
CA TRP A 514 -34.51 -65.89 5.26
C TRP A 514 -35.25 -64.55 5.19
N VAL A 515 -35.70 -64.16 3.98
CA VAL A 515 -36.55 -62.97 3.82
C VAL A 515 -37.84 -63.11 4.64
N SER A 516 -38.51 -64.26 4.57
CA SER A 516 -39.72 -64.52 5.33
C SER A 516 -39.52 -64.40 6.84
N GLU A 517 -38.42 -64.94 7.38
CA GLU A 517 -38.06 -64.82 8.81
C GLU A 517 -37.72 -63.38 9.24
N VAL A 518 -37.16 -62.58 8.33
CA VAL A 518 -36.91 -61.15 8.57
C VAL A 518 -38.23 -60.40 8.66
N PHE A 519 -39.14 -60.58 7.71
CA PHE A 519 -40.38 -59.79 7.62
C PHE A 519 -41.50 -60.26 8.55
N TYR A 520 -41.62 -61.56 8.84
CA TYR A 520 -42.77 -62.12 9.54
C TYR A 520 -43.08 -61.43 10.89
N PRO A 521 -42.10 -61.19 11.79
CA PRO A 521 -42.41 -60.55 13.07
C PRO A 521 -42.76 -59.06 12.99
N VAL A 522 -42.45 -58.41 11.86
CA VAL A 522 -42.77 -56.99 11.65
C VAL A 522 -44.13 -56.85 10.97
N LEU A 523 -44.41 -57.66 9.96
CA LEU A 523 -45.68 -57.60 9.22
C LEU A 523 -46.82 -58.41 9.86
N GLY A 524 -46.50 -59.31 10.79
CA GLY A 524 -47.47 -60.21 11.42
C GLY A 524 -48.02 -61.30 10.49
N SER A 525 -47.59 -61.33 9.22
CA SER A 525 -48.00 -62.28 8.19
C SER A 525 -46.76 -62.88 7.55
N TYR A 526 -46.75 -64.20 7.37
CA TYR A 526 -45.60 -64.93 6.84
C TYR A 526 -45.54 -64.80 5.31
N PRO A 527 -44.51 -64.14 4.74
CA PRO A 527 -44.34 -64.12 3.29
C PRO A 527 -43.97 -65.52 2.83
N ASN A 528 -44.84 -66.22 2.08
CA ASN A 528 -44.56 -67.58 1.62
C ASN A 528 -44.16 -67.60 0.14
N GLY A 529 -43.47 -68.66 -0.27
CA GLY A 529 -43.03 -68.89 -1.64
C GLY A 529 -41.51 -68.89 -1.81
N ASP A 530 -41.08 -69.27 -3.00
CA ASP A 530 -39.67 -69.12 -3.40
C ASP A 530 -39.37 -67.71 -3.94
N ALA A 531 -38.12 -67.41 -4.29
CA ALA A 531 -37.75 -66.07 -4.75
C ALA A 531 -38.40 -65.69 -6.09
N CYS A 532 -38.78 -66.67 -6.92
CA CYS A 532 -39.56 -66.46 -8.14
C CYS A 532 -41.00 -66.10 -7.80
N ASP A 533 -41.63 -66.81 -6.86
CA ASP A 533 -42.97 -66.46 -6.37
C ASP A 533 -43.00 -65.04 -5.79
N MET A 534 -42.05 -64.71 -4.91
CA MET A 534 -41.95 -63.39 -4.27
C MET A 534 -41.69 -62.28 -5.31
N PHE A 535 -40.87 -62.54 -6.33
CA PHE A 535 -40.65 -61.62 -7.44
C PHE A 535 -41.95 -61.30 -8.16
N TRP A 536 -42.68 -62.31 -8.64
CA TRP A 536 -43.90 -62.06 -9.42
C TRP A 536 -45.03 -61.49 -8.57
N ASN A 537 -45.09 -61.83 -7.29
CA ASN A 537 -46.13 -61.35 -6.40
C ASN A 537 -45.96 -59.89 -5.99
N TRP A 538 -44.72 -59.42 -5.78
CA TRP A 538 -44.47 -58.16 -5.07
C TRP A 538 -43.41 -57.24 -5.69
N CYS A 539 -42.61 -57.71 -6.64
CA CYS A 539 -41.64 -56.85 -7.32
C CYS A 539 -42.27 -56.30 -8.61
N HIS A 540 -42.54 -54.99 -8.63
CA HIS A 540 -43.24 -54.33 -9.73
C HIS A 540 -42.47 -53.14 -10.32
N SER A 541 -41.43 -52.67 -9.63
CA SER A 541 -40.65 -51.52 -10.06
C SER A 541 -39.26 -51.92 -10.55
N ARG A 542 -38.79 -51.16 -11.54
CA ARG A 542 -37.39 -51.09 -12.00
C ARG A 542 -36.83 -49.67 -11.89
N ASP A 543 -37.61 -48.74 -11.35
CA ASP A 543 -37.23 -47.34 -11.21
C ASP A 543 -36.53 -47.12 -9.88
N ILE A 544 -35.23 -46.82 -9.92
CA ILE A 544 -34.38 -46.81 -8.72
C ILE A 544 -34.83 -45.71 -7.73
N SER A 545 -35.51 -44.68 -8.22
CA SER A 545 -36.09 -43.61 -7.38
C SER A 545 -37.22 -44.14 -6.48
N GLN A 546 -37.82 -45.25 -6.87
CA GLN A 546 -38.86 -45.94 -6.10
C GLN A 546 -38.29 -46.99 -5.15
N LEU A 547 -36.98 -47.28 -5.20
CA LEU A 547 -36.37 -48.23 -4.27
C LEU A 547 -36.25 -47.61 -2.88
N LYS A 548 -36.94 -48.23 -1.92
CA LYS A 548 -37.01 -47.79 -0.52
C LYS A 548 -36.40 -48.81 0.43
N VAL A 549 -35.85 -48.34 1.55
CA VAL A 549 -35.29 -49.21 2.59
C VAL A 549 -36.36 -50.18 3.06
N GLY A 550 -36.00 -51.47 3.12
CA GLY A 550 -36.92 -52.56 3.45
C GLY A 550 -37.73 -53.10 2.28
N MET A 551 -37.53 -52.63 1.04
CA MET A 551 -38.04 -53.35 -0.14
C MET A 551 -37.21 -54.60 -0.41
N ILE A 552 -37.85 -55.62 -0.98
CA ILE A 552 -37.12 -56.76 -1.55
C ILE A 552 -36.62 -56.40 -2.94
N VAL A 553 -35.44 -56.92 -3.29
CA VAL A 553 -34.85 -56.87 -4.63
C VAL A 553 -34.68 -58.31 -5.09
N ALA A 554 -35.31 -58.68 -6.20
CA ALA A 554 -35.40 -60.08 -6.61
C ALA A 554 -35.18 -60.27 -8.12
N VAL A 555 -34.79 -61.48 -8.49
CA VAL A 555 -34.84 -62.03 -9.85
C VAL A 555 -35.56 -63.37 -9.83
N PRO A 556 -36.42 -63.68 -10.82
CA PRO A 556 -37.17 -64.93 -10.86
C PRO A 556 -36.31 -66.12 -11.33
N THR A 557 -35.17 -65.86 -11.98
CA THR A 557 -34.22 -66.88 -12.44
C THR A 557 -32.85 -66.25 -12.71
N HIS A 558 -31.76 -67.01 -12.49
CA HIS A 558 -30.37 -66.64 -12.86
C HIS A 558 -29.51 -67.88 -13.18
N THR A 559 -28.36 -67.70 -13.83
CA THR A 559 -27.53 -68.83 -14.33
C THR A 559 -26.44 -69.33 -13.36
N HIS A 560 -26.17 -68.61 -12.27
CA HIS A 560 -25.06 -68.94 -11.35
C HIS A 560 -25.21 -70.25 -10.57
N THR A 561 -26.43 -70.73 -10.30
CA THR A 561 -26.65 -71.98 -9.55
C THR A 561 -27.87 -72.74 -10.08
N ASN A 562 -27.90 -74.05 -9.87
CA ASN A 562 -29.06 -74.89 -10.24
C ASN A 562 -30.35 -74.48 -9.51
N ALA A 563 -30.23 -73.99 -8.28
CA ALA A 563 -31.35 -73.47 -7.51
C ALA A 563 -31.85 -72.14 -8.08
N GLY A 564 -30.92 -71.21 -8.34
CA GLY A 564 -31.22 -69.91 -8.93
C GLY A 564 -31.85 -69.99 -10.31
N ALA A 565 -31.51 -71.00 -11.11
CA ALA A 565 -32.13 -71.22 -12.41
C ALA A 565 -33.63 -71.58 -12.31
N ARG A 566 -34.05 -72.22 -11.21
CA ARG A 566 -35.42 -72.70 -11.00
C ARG A 566 -36.27 -71.76 -10.14
N TRP A 567 -35.66 -71.16 -9.12
CA TRP A 567 -36.36 -70.48 -8.03
C TRP A 567 -35.91 -69.03 -7.85
N GLY A 568 -34.97 -68.54 -8.67
CA GLY A 568 -34.51 -67.17 -8.59
C GLY A 568 -33.61 -66.88 -7.39
N HIS A 569 -33.44 -65.58 -7.10
CA HIS A 569 -32.71 -65.09 -5.94
C HIS A 569 -33.29 -63.77 -5.45
N ILE A 570 -33.19 -63.53 -4.14
CA ILE A 570 -33.82 -62.39 -3.47
C ILE A 570 -32.90 -61.83 -2.39
N ALA A 571 -32.95 -60.51 -2.25
CA ALA A 571 -32.26 -59.71 -1.25
C ALA A 571 -33.22 -58.69 -0.64
N ILE A 572 -32.80 -58.08 0.46
CA ILE A 572 -33.50 -56.94 1.09
C ILE A 572 -32.62 -55.71 0.92
N TYR A 573 -33.20 -54.61 0.43
CA TYR A 573 -32.52 -53.32 0.37
C TYR A 573 -32.44 -52.71 1.78
N VAL A 574 -31.23 -52.49 2.27
CA VAL A 574 -30.99 -52.02 3.66
C VAL A 574 -30.54 -50.55 3.74
N GLY A 575 -30.59 -49.83 2.62
CA GLY A 575 -30.18 -48.44 2.52
C GLY A 575 -28.71 -48.26 2.13
N ASN A 576 -28.29 -47.01 1.93
CA ASN A 576 -26.94 -46.61 1.51
C ASN A 576 -26.40 -47.39 0.30
N GLY A 577 -27.27 -47.76 -0.64
CA GLY A 577 -26.86 -48.54 -1.82
C GLY A 577 -26.48 -49.99 -1.51
N MET A 578 -26.85 -50.54 -0.36
CA MET A 578 -26.52 -51.89 0.07
C MET A 578 -27.75 -52.79 0.09
N VAL A 579 -27.55 -54.06 -0.25
CA VAL A 579 -28.52 -55.14 -0.07
C VAL A 579 -27.95 -56.21 0.83
N MET A 580 -28.83 -56.93 1.52
CA MET A 580 -28.48 -58.13 2.27
C MET A 580 -29.21 -59.34 1.71
N ASP A 581 -28.48 -60.42 1.46
CA ASP A 581 -29.02 -61.66 0.93
C ASP A 581 -28.45 -62.90 1.64
N ASN A 582 -29.19 -64.01 1.54
CA ASN A 582 -28.74 -65.30 2.03
C ASN A 582 -28.21 -66.16 0.88
N ILE A 583 -26.91 -66.51 0.93
CA ILE A 583 -26.26 -67.41 -0.03
C ILE A 583 -25.68 -68.66 0.66
N GLY A 584 -26.24 -69.06 1.81
CA GLY A 584 -25.68 -70.04 2.74
C GLY A 584 -25.02 -69.40 3.97
N TYR A 585 -24.85 -68.08 3.91
CA TYR A 585 -24.58 -67.16 5.01
C TYR A 585 -25.19 -65.82 4.62
N ILE A 586 -25.38 -64.94 5.61
CA ILE A 586 -25.92 -63.59 5.35
C ILE A 586 -24.79 -62.71 4.85
N ARG A 587 -24.95 -62.20 3.64
CA ARG A 587 -23.99 -61.32 2.98
C ARG A 587 -24.60 -59.94 2.85
N THR A 588 -23.85 -58.93 3.28
CA THR A 588 -24.09 -57.54 2.88
C THR A 588 -23.24 -57.26 1.65
N THR A 589 -23.85 -56.82 0.56
CA THR A 589 -23.17 -56.47 -0.68
C THR A 589 -23.77 -55.22 -1.31
N SER A 590 -23.07 -54.63 -2.25
CA SER A 590 -23.58 -53.50 -3.02
C SER A 590 -24.84 -53.90 -3.80
N LEU A 591 -25.83 -53.02 -3.83
CA LEU A 591 -26.98 -53.11 -4.71
C LEU A 591 -26.55 -53.13 -6.18
N ALA A 592 -25.63 -52.26 -6.59
CA ALA A 592 -25.15 -52.20 -7.96
C ALA A 592 -24.50 -53.52 -8.38
N TRP A 593 -23.62 -54.06 -7.54
CA TRP A 593 -23.00 -55.36 -7.75
C TRP A 593 -24.06 -56.46 -7.83
N TRP A 594 -25.04 -56.45 -6.93
CA TRP A 594 -26.09 -57.47 -6.89
C TRP A 594 -26.95 -57.43 -8.16
N LEU A 595 -27.39 -56.24 -8.58
CA LEU A 595 -28.15 -56.04 -9.81
C LEU A 595 -27.34 -56.48 -11.04
N ASN A 596 -26.04 -56.16 -11.07
CA ASN A 596 -25.15 -56.57 -12.15
C ASN A 596 -24.92 -58.10 -12.18
N TYR A 597 -24.73 -58.71 -11.00
CA TYR A 597 -24.45 -60.13 -10.91
C TYR A 597 -25.69 -60.96 -11.28
N TYR A 598 -26.86 -60.65 -10.76
CA TYR A 598 -28.03 -61.51 -10.88
C TYR A 598 -28.91 -61.28 -12.14
N HIS A 599 -28.60 -60.31 -13.02
CA HIS A 599 -29.44 -60.01 -14.20
C HIS A 599 -29.37 -61.01 -15.37
N THR A 600 -28.71 -62.16 -15.21
CA THR A 600 -28.26 -63.03 -16.33
C THR A 600 -29.39 -63.53 -17.24
N THR A 601 -30.60 -63.68 -16.71
CA THR A 601 -31.76 -64.24 -17.43
C THR A 601 -33.02 -63.41 -17.29
N ALA A 602 -33.09 -62.55 -16.28
CA ALA A 602 -34.20 -61.62 -16.06
C ALA A 602 -33.66 -60.33 -15.42
N THR A 603 -34.26 -59.20 -15.76
CA THR A 603 -33.92 -57.92 -15.13
C THR A 603 -34.45 -57.92 -13.69
N PRO A 604 -33.60 -57.62 -12.69
CA PRO A 604 -34.04 -57.45 -11.32
C PRO A 604 -35.18 -56.44 -11.15
N GLN A 605 -36.03 -56.68 -10.18
CA GLN A 605 -37.12 -55.77 -9.78
C GLN A 605 -37.21 -55.70 -8.27
N TRP A 606 -37.88 -54.66 -7.78
CA TRP A 606 -38.15 -54.47 -6.35
C TRP A 606 -39.57 -54.07 -6.06
N GLY A 607 -39.94 -54.26 -4.80
CA GLY A 607 -41.20 -53.79 -4.25
C GLY A 607 -41.39 -54.21 -2.80
N TRP A 608 -42.60 -53.95 -2.31
CA TRP A 608 -42.96 -54.17 -0.92
C TRP A 608 -43.50 -55.59 -0.72
N VAL A 609 -42.87 -56.34 0.17
CA VAL A 609 -43.34 -57.67 0.57
C VAL A 609 -44.80 -57.61 1.01
N LEU A 610 -45.62 -58.57 0.55
CA LEU A 610 -47.06 -58.61 0.79
C LEU A 610 -47.81 -57.34 0.33
N ASN A 611 -47.26 -56.59 -0.64
CA ASN A 611 -47.78 -55.29 -1.08
C ASN A 611 -48.01 -54.31 0.09
N THR A 612 -47.16 -54.39 1.13
CA THR A 612 -47.29 -53.59 2.36
C THR A 612 -46.16 -52.54 2.42
N PRO A 613 -46.43 -51.28 2.02
CA PRO A 613 -45.47 -50.19 2.19
C PRO A 613 -45.03 -50.05 3.66
N LEU A 614 -43.73 -49.86 3.86
CA LEU A 614 -43.17 -49.63 5.21
C LEU A 614 -42.97 -48.15 5.53
N GLU A 615 -43.28 -47.27 4.58
CA GLU A 615 -43.18 -45.80 4.69
C GLU A 615 -44.30 -45.15 5.50
#